data_AF-A0A2V9TC56-F1
#
_entry.id   AF-A0A2V9TC56-F1
#
_cell.length_a   1.000
_cell.length_b   1.000
_cell.length_c   1.000
_cell.angle_alpha   90.00
_cell.angle_beta   90.00
_cell.angle_gamma   90.00
#
_symmetry.space_group_name_H-M   'P 1'
#
loop_
_entity.id
_entity.type
_entity.pdbx_description
1 polymer ?
#
loop_
_entity_poly.entity_id
_entity_poly.type
_entity_poly.pdbx_seq_one_letter_code
_entity_poly.pdbx_strand_id
1 'polypeptide(L)'
;MPEELAAMSGDAEQLNSKIERAVTDGHLMESAAKNIHTLLEGAPTDLYSRVVDELVSATKWQELNDRFYRTLSFGTGGLRGRTIGKIVTASERGNARASERPEFPCVGTNAMNFFNISRATQGLVAYLHDWNRSAKISTKPKFVIAYDPRFFSKEFAELAAKVASENGCNAFIFGSPRSVPELSFAVRYLRASAGVMITASHNPPYDNGYKVYFSDGAQVIEPHANGIIAKVNAIASEAYTPLPKDRQGKIEMIGTDIDEAYMRRLGTLVLDPTVIREAKSLKIVYTPLH
;
A
#
# COMPACT_ATOMS: atom_id res chain seq x y z
N MET A 1 -13.93 -22.48 24.54
CA MET A 1 -14.81 -21.36 24.15
C MET A 1 -15.08 -20.34 25.28
N PRO A 2 -15.71 -20.63 26.43
CA PRO A 2 -15.90 -19.59 27.47
C PRO A 2 -14.60 -19.15 28.16
N GLU A 3 -13.71 -20.11 28.44
CA GLU A 3 -12.41 -19.85 29.09
C GLU A 3 -11.42 -19.11 28.17
N GLU A 4 -11.39 -19.42 26.87
CA GLU A 4 -10.58 -18.68 25.88
C GLU A 4 -11.06 -17.25 25.70
N LEU A 5 -12.38 -17.02 25.67
CA LEU A 5 -12.94 -15.66 25.59
C LEU A 5 -12.63 -14.84 26.85
N ALA A 6 -12.68 -15.47 28.03
CA ALA A 6 -12.34 -14.81 29.30
C ALA A 6 -10.83 -14.51 29.44
N ALA A 7 -9.97 -15.41 28.95
CA ALA A 7 -8.52 -15.18 28.91
C ALA A 7 -8.17 -14.04 27.95
N MET A 8 -8.75 -14.03 26.75
CA MET A 8 -8.56 -12.95 25.76
C MET A 8 -9.04 -11.58 26.29
N SER A 9 -10.11 -11.54 27.09
CA SER A 9 -10.55 -10.28 27.72
C SER A 9 -9.59 -9.81 28.82
N GLY A 10 -9.01 -10.73 29.60
CA GLY A 10 -8.04 -10.39 30.65
C GLY A 10 -6.71 -9.85 30.09
N ASP A 11 -6.23 -10.44 28.99
CA ASP A 11 -5.01 -9.99 28.32
C ASP A 11 -5.17 -8.59 27.70
N ALA A 12 -6.35 -8.30 27.13
CA ALA A 12 -6.67 -6.99 26.57
C ALA A 12 -6.73 -5.89 27.65
N GLU A 13 -7.36 -6.15 28.79
CA GLU A 13 -7.40 -5.22 29.93
C GLU A 13 -6.01 -4.95 30.51
N GLN A 14 -5.17 -5.99 30.60
CA GLN A 14 -3.80 -5.85 31.07
C GLN A 14 -2.95 -5.00 30.12
N LEU A 15 -3.06 -5.24 28.80
CA LEU A 15 -2.38 -4.45 27.79
C LEU A 15 -2.81 -2.98 27.86
N ASN A 16 -4.12 -2.72 27.95
CA ASN A 16 -4.66 -1.37 28.05
C ASN A 16 -4.10 -0.62 29.28
N SER A 17 -4.09 -1.29 30.43
CA SER A 17 -3.55 -0.72 31.68
C SER A 17 -2.06 -0.36 31.57
N LYS A 18 -1.26 -1.18 30.86
CA LYS A 18 0.16 -0.87 30.60
C LYS A 18 0.32 0.35 29.69
N ILE A 19 -0.52 0.47 28.65
CA ILE A 19 -0.52 1.61 27.72
C ILE A 19 -0.88 2.91 28.45
N GLU A 20 -1.96 2.90 29.24
CA GLU A 20 -2.40 4.08 30.01
C GLU A 20 -1.35 4.55 31.01
N ARG A 21 -0.68 3.59 31.69
CA ARG A 21 0.45 3.91 32.59
C ARG A 21 1.61 4.54 31.82
N ALA A 22 1.98 3.97 30.67
CA ALA A 22 3.08 4.51 29.86
C ALA A 22 2.80 5.93 29.32
N VAL A 23 1.53 6.27 29.08
CA VAL A 23 1.12 7.65 28.75
C VAL A 23 1.27 8.56 29.96
N THR A 24 0.78 8.12 31.12
CA THR A 24 0.88 8.88 32.39
C THR A 24 2.34 9.17 32.77
N ASP A 25 3.22 8.19 32.57
CA ASP A 25 4.65 8.28 32.84
C ASP A 25 5.43 9.07 31.75
N GLY A 26 4.77 9.51 30.68
CA GLY A 26 5.37 10.30 29.60
C GLY A 26 6.25 9.49 28.63
N HIS A 27 6.18 8.17 28.67
CA HIS A 27 6.92 7.28 27.76
C HIS A 27 6.23 7.11 26.40
N LEU A 28 4.89 7.07 26.40
CA LEU A 28 4.06 6.91 25.21
C LEU A 28 3.25 8.18 24.96
N MET A 29 3.20 8.65 23.72
CA MET A 29 2.39 9.81 23.34
C MET A 29 0.90 9.47 23.44
N GLU A 30 0.07 10.40 23.89
CA GLU A 30 -1.40 10.25 23.88
C GLU A 30 -1.94 9.90 22.48
N SER A 31 -1.38 10.53 21.44
CA SER A 31 -1.74 10.23 20.05
C SER A 31 -1.35 8.81 19.63
N ALA A 32 -0.23 8.29 20.14
CA ALA A 32 0.20 6.92 19.90
C ALA A 32 -0.73 5.92 20.57
N ALA A 33 -1.07 6.12 21.85
CA ALA A 33 -2.05 5.29 22.55
C ALA A 33 -3.40 5.26 21.83
N LYS A 34 -3.94 6.43 21.48
CA LYS A 34 -5.20 6.54 20.72
C LYS A 34 -5.16 5.73 19.43
N ASN A 35 -4.09 5.86 18.64
CA ASN A 35 -3.96 5.16 17.37
C ASN A 35 -3.73 3.65 17.53
N ILE A 36 -3.09 3.21 18.63
CA ILE A 36 -3.03 1.79 18.99
C ILE A 36 -4.45 1.27 19.22
N HIS A 37 -5.25 1.91 20.07
CA HIS A 37 -6.61 1.47 20.35
C HIS A 37 -7.47 1.41 19.08
N THR A 38 -7.46 2.47 18.26
CA THR A 38 -8.19 2.49 16.99
C THR A 38 -7.77 1.35 16.05
N LEU A 39 -6.48 1.03 15.99
CA LEU A 39 -6.01 -0.09 15.17
C LEU A 39 -6.50 -1.43 15.71
N LEU A 40 -6.44 -1.65 17.03
CA LEU A 40 -6.81 -2.91 17.67
C LEU A 40 -8.31 -3.18 17.62
N GLU A 41 -9.16 -2.16 17.79
CA GLU A 41 -10.62 -2.28 17.69
C GLU A 41 -11.08 -2.75 16.30
N GLY A 42 -10.35 -2.35 15.25
CA GLY A 42 -10.67 -2.67 13.86
C GLY A 42 -9.88 -3.85 13.27
N ALA A 43 -9.06 -4.53 14.08
CA ALA A 43 -8.11 -5.52 13.59
C ALA A 43 -8.81 -6.82 13.13
N PRO A 44 -8.51 -7.33 11.93
CA PRO A 44 -9.10 -8.58 11.42
C PRO A 44 -8.43 -9.83 12.00
N THR A 45 -7.28 -9.68 12.66
CA THR A 45 -6.48 -10.78 13.23
C THR A 45 -5.86 -10.34 14.56
N ASP A 46 -5.42 -11.31 15.35
CA ASP A 46 -4.71 -11.10 16.62
C ASP A 46 -3.24 -10.64 16.42
N LEU A 47 -2.73 -10.61 15.19
CA LEU A 47 -1.36 -10.20 14.90
C LEU A 47 -1.06 -8.81 15.48
N TYR A 48 -2.00 -7.87 15.36
CA TYR A 48 -1.77 -6.49 15.79
C TYR A 48 -1.66 -6.37 17.31
N SER A 49 -2.52 -7.06 18.06
CA SER A 49 -2.45 -7.07 19.52
C SER A 49 -1.19 -7.77 20.02
N ARG A 50 -0.80 -8.89 19.42
CA ARG A 50 0.46 -9.58 19.76
C ARG A 50 1.70 -8.72 19.54
N VAL A 51 1.78 -8.02 18.39
CA VAL A 51 2.91 -7.13 18.10
C VAL A 51 2.97 -5.96 19.07
N VAL A 52 1.82 -5.36 19.40
CA VAL A 52 1.76 -4.26 20.36
C VAL A 52 2.14 -4.75 21.76
N ASP A 53 1.62 -5.88 22.22
CA ASP A 53 1.97 -6.43 23.54
C ASP A 53 3.45 -6.78 23.64
N GLU A 54 4.06 -7.37 22.61
CA GLU A 54 5.51 -7.64 22.60
C GLU A 54 6.34 -6.35 22.78
N LEU A 55 5.96 -5.26 22.09
CA LEU A 55 6.67 -3.98 22.20
C LEU A 55 6.43 -3.31 23.56
N VAL A 56 5.21 -3.37 24.10
CA VAL A 56 4.85 -2.83 25.42
C VAL A 56 5.59 -3.61 26.51
N SER A 57 5.54 -4.93 26.48
CA SER A 57 6.18 -5.81 27.47
C SER A 57 7.72 -5.72 27.42
N ALA A 58 8.31 -5.42 26.26
CA ALA A 58 9.74 -5.13 26.10
C ALA A 58 10.10 -3.64 26.26
N THR A 59 9.15 -2.81 26.75
CA THR A 59 9.28 -1.36 27.00
C THR A 59 9.86 -0.58 25.82
N LYS A 60 9.48 -0.93 24.59
CA LYS A 60 9.95 -0.30 23.34
C LYS A 60 9.10 0.92 22.99
N TRP A 61 8.98 1.84 23.93
CA TRP A 61 8.10 3.01 23.82
C TRP A 61 8.42 3.92 22.64
N GLN A 62 9.72 4.13 22.34
CA GLN A 62 10.11 4.92 21.16
C GLN A 62 9.66 4.26 19.85
N GLU A 63 9.75 2.93 19.74
CA GLU A 63 9.30 2.21 18.55
C GLU A 63 7.77 2.30 18.42
N LEU A 64 7.03 2.19 19.53
CA LEU A 64 5.59 2.42 19.55
C LEU A 64 5.23 3.85 19.15
N ASN A 65 5.92 4.86 19.69
CA ASN A 65 5.72 6.25 19.28
C ASN A 65 5.97 6.41 17.77
N ASP A 66 7.09 5.93 17.24
CA ASP A 66 7.42 6.02 15.81
C ASP A 66 6.35 5.36 14.90
N ARG A 67 5.79 4.22 15.36
CA ARG A 67 4.79 3.43 14.63
C ARG A 67 3.38 4.00 14.74
N PHE A 68 3.05 4.75 15.79
CA PHE A 68 1.66 5.09 16.12
C PHE A 68 1.39 6.57 16.39
N TYR A 69 2.38 7.47 16.45
CA TYR A 69 2.13 8.88 16.80
C TYR A 69 1.12 9.60 15.89
N ARG A 70 0.93 9.10 14.67
CA ARG A 70 -0.07 9.55 13.69
C ARG A 70 -0.51 8.40 12.79
N THR A 71 -1.52 8.63 11.96
CA THR A 71 -1.79 7.78 10.80
C THR A 71 -0.92 8.21 9.62
N LEU A 72 -0.42 7.25 8.84
CA LEU A 72 0.44 7.53 7.69
C LEU A 72 -0.27 8.47 6.71
N SER A 73 0.33 9.63 6.49
CA SER A 73 -0.29 10.68 5.68
C SER A 73 -0.28 10.32 4.20
N PHE A 74 -1.43 10.48 3.55
CA PHE A 74 -1.57 10.43 2.10
C PHE A 74 -1.42 11.85 1.54
N GLY A 75 -0.42 12.07 0.67
CA GLY A 75 -0.22 13.34 -0.02
C GLY A 75 -0.27 13.20 -1.55
N THR A 76 0.12 14.25 -2.28
CA THR A 76 0.29 14.21 -3.75
C THR A 76 1.31 13.15 -4.18
N GLY A 77 2.30 12.88 -3.31
CA GLY A 77 3.26 11.79 -3.42
C GLY A 77 2.71 10.38 -3.20
N GLY A 78 1.45 10.26 -2.79
CA GLY A 78 0.87 9.02 -2.27
C GLY A 78 1.23 8.74 -0.81
N LEU A 79 1.23 7.47 -0.41
CA LEU A 79 1.78 7.00 0.86
C LEU A 79 3.24 6.63 0.72
N ARG A 80 4.04 6.89 1.76
CA ARG A 80 5.41 6.38 1.88
C ARG A 80 5.79 6.24 3.33
N GLY A 81 6.37 5.09 3.70
CA GLY A 81 6.79 4.82 5.06
C GLY A 81 7.52 3.49 5.18
N ARG A 82 7.98 3.20 6.40
CA ARG A 82 8.69 1.95 6.71
C ARG A 82 7.72 0.78 6.63
N THR A 83 8.10 -0.26 5.91
CA THR A 83 7.39 -1.55 5.87
C THR A 83 8.07 -2.59 6.79
N ILE A 84 9.30 -2.33 7.24
CA ILE A 84 9.99 -3.12 8.27
C ILE A 84 10.35 -2.17 9.43
N GLY A 85 9.94 -2.53 10.65
CA GLY A 85 10.21 -1.77 11.88
C GLY A 85 11.70 -1.65 12.20
N LYS A 86 12.08 -0.74 13.13
CA LYS A 86 13.49 -0.69 13.60
C LYS A 86 13.74 -1.90 14.49
N ILE A 87 12.70 -2.26 15.24
CA ILE A 87 12.61 -3.49 16.02
C ILE A 87 11.60 -4.36 15.30
N VAL A 88 11.99 -5.57 14.91
CA VAL A 88 11.07 -6.57 14.35
C VAL A 88 10.68 -7.50 15.48
N THR A 89 9.38 -7.59 15.78
CA THR A 89 8.87 -8.48 16.83
C THR A 89 8.91 -9.94 16.40
N ALA A 90 8.77 -10.88 17.34
CA ALA A 90 8.67 -12.30 17.01
C ALA A 90 7.41 -12.56 16.18
N SER A 91 6.30 -11.91 16.54
CA SER A 91 5.04 -11.97 15.77
C SER A 91 5.17 -11.46 14.34
N GLU A 92 5.93 -10.38 14.09
CA GLU A 92 6.21 -9.90 12.72
C GLU A 92 7.17 -10.82 11.97
N ARG A 93 8.19 -11.33 12.67
CA ARG A 93 9.17 -12.26 12.11
C ARG A 93 8.50 -13.52 11.59
N GLY A 94 7.52 -14.05 12.33
CA GLY A 94 6.86 -15.31 12.01
C GLY A 94 7.90 -16.42 11.85
N ASN A 95 7.85 -17.12 10.73
CA ASN A 95 8.76 -18.22 10.42
C ASN A 95 10.02 -17.79 9.63
N ALA A 96 10.15 -16.50 9.31
CA ALA A 96 11.28 -16.01 8.52
C ALA A 96 12.60 -16.07 9.30
N ARG A 97 13.71 -16.31 8.61
CA ARG A 97 15.05 -16.30 9.21
C ARG A 97 15.48 -14.86 9.52
N ALA A 98 16.45 -14.70 10.42
CA ALA A 98 16.98 -13.38 10.78
C ALA A 98 17.60 -12.62 9.58
N SER A 99 18.16 -13.34 8.60
CA SER A 99 18.74 -12.79 7.37
C SER A 99 17.71 -12.44 6.29
N GLU A 100 16.44 -12.79 6.49
CA GLU A 100 15.36 -12.57 5.54
C GLU A 100 14.49 -11.38 5.99
N ARG A 101 13.64 -10.88 5.09
CA ARG A 101 12.56 -9.97 5.50
C ARG A 101 11.61 -10.68 6.49
N PRO A 102 10.95 -9.97 7.41
CA PRO A 102 9.92 -10.58 8.25
C PRO A 102 8.77 -11.14 7.39
N GLU A 103 8.05 -12.11 7.95
CA GLU A 103 6.87 -12.70 7.32
C GLU A 103 5.78 -11.65 7.12
N PHE A 104 5.58 -10.77 8.11
CA PHE A 104 4.58 -9.71 8.09
C PHE A 104 5.22 -8.31 8.04
N PRO A 105 4.55 -7.33 7.39
CA PRO A 105 5.00 -5.95 7.41
C PRO A 105 4.81 -5.34 8.81
N CYS A 106 5.50 -4.22 9.04
CA CYS A 106 5.46 -3.47 10.29
C CYS A 106 4.03 -3.12 10.71
N VAL A 107 3.62 -3.54 11.90
CA VAL A 107 2.35 -3.10 12.51
C VAL A 107 2.53 -1.68 13.04
N GLY A 108 1.60 -0.79 12.66
CA GLY A 108 1.64 0.63 13.01
C GLY A 108 0.74 1.47 12.11
N THR A 109 0.01 2.43 12.68
CA THR A 109 -0.81 3.35 11.88
C THR A 109 0.07 4.28 11.02
N ASN A 110 1.31 4.56 11.43
CA ASN A 110 2.35 5.31 10.70
C ASN A 110 3.36 4.40 9.96
N ALA A 111 2.95 3.22 9.48
CA ALA A 111 3.81 2.30 8.72
C ALA A 111 3.19 1.92 7.36
N MET A 112 4.00 1.47 6.40
CA MET A 112 3.47 0.85 5.17
C MET A 112 3.14 -0.61 5.45
N ASN A 113 1.86 -0.94 5.45
CA ASN A 113 1.33 -2.25 5.81
C ASN A 113 -0.04 -2.47 5.18
N PHE A 114 -0.63 -3.64 5.43
CA PHE A 114 -1.94 -4.01 4.90
C PHE A 114 -3.03 -3.01 5.28
N PHE A 115 -3.00 -2.49 6.52
CA PHE A 115 -3.93 -1.46 6.99
C PHE A 115 -3.91 -0.21 6.10
N ASN A 116 -2.72 0.34 5.86
CA ASN A 116 -2.57 1.54 5.05
C ASN A 116 -2.84 1.30 3.56
N ILE A 117 -2.52 0.12 3.02
CA ILE A 117 -2.84 -0.26 1.63
C ILE A 117 -4.36 -0.39 1.43
N SER A 118 -5.05 -1.06 2.36
CA SER A 118 -6.51 -1.17 2.34
C SER A 118 -7.15 0.21 2.41
N ARG A 119 -6.74 1.04 3.38
CA ARG A 119 -7.25 2.41 3.55
C ARG A 119 -7.10 3.26 2.28
N ALA A 120 -5.89 3.29 1.71
CA ALA A 120 -5.61 4.05 0.49
C ALA A 120 -6.47 3.57 -0.69
N THR A 121 -6.59 2.26 -0.86
CA THR A 121 -7.34 1.67 -1.97
C THR A 121 -8.85 1.92 -1.84
N GLN A 122 -9.42 1.75 -0.64
CA GLN A 122 -10.82 2.07 -0.38
C GLN A 122 -11.12 3.55 -0.70
N GLY A 123 -10.26 4.46 -0.22
CA GLY A 123 -10.41 5.90 -0.48
C GLY A 123 -10.33 6.23 -1.98
N LEU A 124 -9.38 5.64 -2.71
CA LEU A 124 -9.24 5.84 -4.15
C LEU A 124 -10.47 5.31 -4.93
N VAL A 125 -10.97 4.13 -4.59
CA VAL A 125 -12.17 3.56 -5.25
C VAL A 125 -13.39 4.44 -4.97
N ALA A 126 -13.57 4.89 -3.73
CA ALA A 126 -14.66 5.80 -3.36
C ALA A 126 -14.58 7.11 -4.16
N TYR A 127 -13.39 7.69 -4.29
CA TYR A 127 -13.17 8.90 -5.09
C TYR A 127 -13.55 8.68 -6.57
N LEU A 128 -13.13 7.56 -7.16
CA LEU A 128 -13.37 7.30 -8.58
C LEU A 128 -14.84 7.01 -8.90
N HIS A 129 -15.58 6.41 -7.97
CA HIS A 129 -17.03 6.30 -8.11
C HIS A 129 -17.73 7.66 -8.07
N ASP A 130 -17.32 8.56 -7.17
CA ASP A 130 -17.83 9.94 -7.12
C ASP A 130 -17.49 10.69 -8.41
N TRP A 131 -16.25 10.57 -8.88
CA TRP A 131 -15.79 11.15 -10.13
C TRP A 131 -16.62 10.65 -11.32
N ASN A 132 -16.80 9.34 -11.47
CA ASN A 132 -17.59 8.76 -12.56
C ASN A 132 -19.03 9.29 -12.55
N ARG A 133 -19.66 9.42 -11.38
CA ARG A 133 -21.01 10.02 -11.29
C ARG A 133 -21.02 11.47 -11.76
N SER A 134 -20.06 12.27 -11.31
CA SER A 134 -19.95 13.69 -11.71
C SER A 134 -19.68 13.87 -13.20
N ALA A 135 -18.83 13.00 -13.78
CA ALA A 135 -18.44 13.00 -15.19
C ALA A 135 -19.42 12.22 -16.09
N LYS A 136 -20.52 11.67 -15.54
CA LYS A 136 -21.52 10.85 -16.24
C LYS A 136 -20.92 9.63 -16.96
N ILE A 137 -19.90 9.02 -16.35
CA ILE A 137 -19.26 7.78 -16.81
C ILE A 137 -20.05 6.60 -16.23
N SER A 138 -20.68 5.81 -17.09
CA SER A 138 -21.55 4.68 -16.69
C SER A 138 -20.78 3.37 -16.44
N THR A 139 -19.53 3.29 -16.87
CA THR A 139 -18.70 2.11 -16.68
C THR A 139 -18.09 2.06 -15.28
N LYS A 140 -17.82 0.85 -14.79
CA LYS A 140 -17.04 0.66 -13.56
C LYS A 140 -15.66 1.30 -13.73
N PRO A 141 -15.11 1.95 -12.68
CA PRO A 141 -13.72 2.37 -12.69
C PRO A 141 -12.78 1.19 -12.99
N LYS A 142 -11.62 1.52 -13.56
CA LYS A 142 -10.56 0.56 -13.89
C LYS A 142 -9.24 1.01 -13.26
N PHE A 143 -8.55 0.11 -12.59
CA PHE A 143 -7.21 0.34 -12.00
C PHE A 143 -6.18 -0.44 -12.79
N VAL A 144 -5.01 0.15 -13.03
CA VAL A 144 -3.81 -0.60 -13.37
C VAL A 144 -2.89 -0.59 -12.16
N ILE A 145 -2.39 -1.73 -11.72
CA ILE A 145 -1.56 -1.88 -10.53
C ILE A 145 -0.23 -2.48 -10.96
N ALA A 146 0.84 -1.75 -10.69
CA ALA A 146 2.21 -2.18 -10.87
C ALA A 146 2.98 -2.05 -9.55
N TYR A 147 4.11 -2.73 -9.46
CA TYR A 147 4.95 -2.71 -8.28
C TYR A 147 6.43 -2.88 -8.65
N ASP A 148 7.32 -2.44 -7.76
CA ASP A 148 8.77 -2.61 -7.88
C ASP A 148 9.26 -3.82 -7.05
N PRO A 149 10.53 -4.25 -7.11
CA PRO A 149 10.97 -5.48 -6.45
C PRO A 149 11.19 -5.36 -4.93
N ARG A 150 10.70 -4.30 -4.27
CA ARG A 150 10.86 -4.10 -2.82
C ARG A 150 10.11 -5.16 -2.01
N PHE A 151 10.50 -5.30 -0.74
CA PHE A 151 9.79 -6.15 0.20
C PHE A 151 8.31 -5.77 0.30
N PHE A 152 7.45 -6.79 0.29
CA PHE A 152 5.98 -6.69 0.36
C PHE A 152 5.30 -6.04 -0.85
N SER A 153 6.03 -5.61 -1.87
CA SER A 153 5.46 -4.90 -3.03
C SER A 153 4.42 -5.73 -3.79
N LYS A 154 4.69 -7.04 -3.95
CA LYS A 154 3.76 -7.97 -4.61
C LYS A 154 2.49 -8.16 -3.77
N GLU A 155 2.65 -8.44 -2.48
CA GLU A 155 1.55 -8.67 -1.54
C GLU A 155 0.65 -7.44 -1.40
N PHE A 156 1.25 -6.24 -1.40
CA PHE A 156 0.51 -4.98 -1.40
C PHE A 156 -0.23 -4.72 -2.71
N ALA A 157 0.35 -5.07 -3.86
CA ALA A 157 -0.32 -4.97 -5.15
C ALA A 157 -1.52 -5.93 -5.24
N GLU A 158 -1.35 -7.17 -4.78
CA GLU A 158 -2.41 -8.18 -4.70
C GLU A 158 -3.54 -7.74 -3.76
N LEU A 159 -3.20 -7.20 -2.58
CA LEU A 159 -4.20 -6.65 -1.66
C LEU A 159 -4.95 -5.45 -2.29
N ALA A 160 -4.24 -4.53 -2.95
CA ALA A 160 -4.87 -3.41 -3.63
C ALA A 160 -5.82 -3.89 -4.74
N ALA A 161 -5.44 -4.90 -5.51
CA ALA A 161 -6.32 -5.49 -6.53
C ALA A 161 -7.59 -6.12 -5.91
N LYS A 162 -7.43 -6.86 -4.81
CA LYS A 162 -8.54 -7.46 -4.06
C LYS A 162 -9.50 -6.39 -3.54
N VAL A 163 -8.98 -5.38 -2.82
CA VAL A 163 -9.79 -4.30 -2.24
C VAL A 163 -10.49 -3.51 -3.34
N ALA A 164 -9.82 -3.20 -4.45
CA ALA A 164 -10.42 -2.52 -5.58
C ALA A 164 -11.59 -3.31 -6.18
N SER A 165 -11.37 -4.61 -6.44
CA SER A 165 -12.39 -5.51 -6.96
C SER A 165 -13.59 -5.63 -6.03
N GLU A 166 -13.36 -5.88 -4.74
CA GLU A 166 -14.43 -6.05 -3.76
C GLU A 166 -15.26 -4.78 -3.55
N ASN A 167 -14.71 -3.59 -3.89
CA ASN A 167 -15.39 -2.30 -3.88
C ASN A 167 -15.92 -1.87 -5.26
N GLY A 168 -15.97 -2.80 -6.24
CA GLY A 168 -16.66 -2.58 -7.52
C GLY A 168 -15.82 -1.92 -8.61
N CYS A 169 -14.49 -1.94 -8.49
CA CYS A 169 -13.55 -1.47 -9.50
C CYS A 169 -12.87 -2.65 -10.21
N ASN A 170 -12.75 -2.62 -11.54
CA ASN A 170 -11.93 -3.61 -12.24
C ASN A 170 -10.45 -3.31 -11.99
N ALA A 171 -9.63 -4.33 -11.74
CA ALA A 171 -8.21 -4.20 -11.47
C ALA A 171 -7.40 -5.02 -12.47
N PHE A 172 -6.50 -4.36 -13.20
CA PHE A 172 -5.45 -4.98 -13.99
C PHE A 172 -4.17 -4.96 -13.16
N ILE A 173 -3.57 -6.11 -12.92
CA ILE A 173 -2.35 -6.24 -12.10
C ILE A 173 -1.24 -6.90 -12.91
N PHE A 174 -0.03 -6.36 -12.83
CA PHE A 174 1.13 -7.00 -13.44
C PHE A 174 1.62 -8.19 -12.62
N GLY A 175 1.95 -9.31 -13.29
CA GLY A 175 2.39 -10.54 -12.62
C GLY A 175 3.82 -10.51 -12.09
N SER A 176 4.60 -9.51 -12.49
CA SER A 176 6.00 -9.31 -12.09
C SER A 176 6.31 -7.80 -12.03
N PRO A 177 7.44 -7.39 -11.43
CA PRO A 177 7.76 -5.97 -11.29
C PRO A 177 7.75 -5.21 -12.61
N ARG A 178 7.25 -3.97 -12.60
CA ARG A 178 7.18 -3.09 -13.77
C ARG A 178 7.55 -1.65 -13.41
N SER A 179 8.04 -0.92 -14.40
CA SER A 179 8.49 0.46 -14.20
C SER A 179 7.31 1.44 -14.12
N VAL A 180 7.53 2.60 -13.48
CA VAL A 180 6.53 3.69 -13.47
C VAL A 180 6.14 4.15 -14.89
N PRO A 181 7.07 4.34 -15.85
CA PRO A 181 6.72 4.67 -17.23
C PRO A 181 5.79 3.65 -17.89
N GLU A 182 5.97 2.36 -17.59
CA GLU A 182 5.15 1.28 -18.14
C GLU A 182 3.77 1.22 -17.49
N LEU A 183 3.67 1.46 -16.18
CA LEU A 183 2.37 1.70 -15.52
C LEU A 183 1.63 2.88 -16.18
N SER A 184 2.30 4.02 -16.35
CA SER A 184 1.73 5.21 -17.00
C SER A 184 1.23 4.90 -18.41
N PHE A 185 2.02 4.17 -19.20
CA PHE A 185 1.61 3.71 -20.52
C PHE A 185 0.38 2.80 -20.44
N ALA A 186 0.40 1.79 -19.56
CA ALA A 186 -0.67 0.81 -19.42
C ALA A 186 -2.00 1.47 -19.01
N VAL A 187 -1.98 2.46 -18.11
CA VAL A 187 -3.16 3.25 -17.74
C VAL A 187 -3.82 3.86 -18.97
N ARG A 188 -3.04 4.52 -19.83
CA ARG A 188 -3.54 5.16 -21.05
C ARG A 188 -3.97 4.12 -22.09
N TYR A 189 -3.19 3.05 -22.24
CA TYR A 189 -3.42 1.99 -23.21
C TYR A 189 -4.72 1.23 -22.93
N LEU A 190 -4.97 0.87 -21.67
CA LEU A 190 -6.17 0.17 -21.21
C LEU A 190 -7.36 1.12 -20.95
N ARG A 191 -7.15 2.42 -21.13
CA ARG A 191 -8.11 3.50 -20.82
C ARG A 191 -8.64 3.35 -19.38
N ALA A 192 -7.71 3.14 -18.45
CA ALA A 192 -8.02 2.99 -17.04
C ALA A 192 -8.34 4.34 -16.40
N SER A 193 -9.06 4.30 -15.28
CA SER A 193 -9.42 5.49 -14.51
C SER A 193 -8.25 5.99 -13.67
N ALA A 194 -7.41 5.07 -13.19
CA ALA A 194 -6.23 5.36 -12.41
C ALA A 194 -5.19 4.24 -12.51
N GLY A 195 -3.94 4.58 -12.18
CA GLY A 195 -2.84 3.66 -11.92
C GLY A 195 -2.40 3.71 -10.46
N VAL A 196 -1.95 2.59 -9.93
CA VAL A 196 -1.32 2.48 -8.61
C VAL A 196 0.06 1.87 -8.78
N MET A 197 1.09 2.59 -8.31
CA MET A 197 2.44 2.05 -8.21
C MET A 197 2.77 1.76 -6.75
N ILE A 198 3.04 0.50 -6.43
CA ILE A 198 3.62 0.13 -5.14
C ILE A 198 5.14 0.33 -5.22
N THR A 199 5.62 1.42 -4.64
CA THR A 199 7.05 1.80 -4.67
C THR A 199 7.36 2.91 -3.68
N ALA A 200 8.56 2.87 -3.10
CA ALA A 200 9.19 4.01 -2.44
C ALA A 200 10.32 4.64 -3.28
N SER A 201 10.34 4.41 -4.60
CA SER A 201 11.33 4.96 -5.55
C SER A 201 12.77 4.57 -5.19
N HIS A 202 13.57 5.49 -4.63
CA HIS A 202 14.99 5.28 -4.29
C HIS A 202 15.22 5.07 -2.79
N ASN A 203 14.16 5.03 -1.98
CA ASN A 203 14.27 4.83 -0.55
C ASN A 203 14.94 3.47 -0.21
N PRO A 204 15.47 3.29 1.00
CA PRO A 204 16.00 2.01 1.46
C PRO A 204 15.00 0.84 1.34
N PRO A 205 15.44 -0.43 1.31
CA PRO A 205 14.56 -1.59 1.08
C PRO A 205 13.55 -1.84 2.20
N TYR A 206 13.76 -1.28 3.39
CA TYR A 206 12.81 -1.32 4.51
C TYR A 206 11.68 -0.29 4.39
N ASP A 207 11.65 0.53 3.33
CA ASP A 207 10.56 1.43 2.98
C ASP A 207 9.77 0.90 1.78
N ASN A 208 8.47 1.17 1.78
CA ASN A 208 7.60 0.99 0.63
C ASN A 208 6.66 2.20 0.46
N GLY A 209 5.77 2.18 -0.54
CA GLY A 209 4.85 3.27 -0.80
C GLY A 209 3.71 2.88 -1.73
N TYR A 210 2.74 3.77 -1.85
CA TYR A 210 1.55 3.64 -2.69
C TYR A 210 1.36 4.95 -3.42
N LYS A 211 1.63 4.99 -4.73
CA LYS A 211 1.51 6.21 -5.55
C LYS A 211 0.35 6.08 -6.52
N VAL A 212 -0.39 7.16 -6.73
CA VAL A 212 -1.55 7.17 -7.63
C VAL A 212 -1.26 8.01 -8.87
N TYR A 213 -1.68 7.48 -10.00
CA TYR A 213 -1.63 8.10 -11.32
C TYR A 213 -3.06 8.20 -11.84
N PHE A 214 -3.45 9.29 -12.48
CA PHE A 214 -4.82 9.45 -13.00
C PHE A 214 -4.93 8.93 -14.44
N SER A 215 -6.10 9.10 -15.06
CA SER A 215 -6.43 8.53 -16.37
C SER A 215 -5.55 9.00 -17.53
N ASP A 216 -4.83 10.11 -17.36
CA ASP A 216 -3.84 10.63 -18.30
C ASP A 216 -2.46 9.92 -18.21
N GLY A 217 -2.28 9.05 -17.21
CA GLY A 217 -1.04 8.35 -16.89
C GLY A 217 -0.08 9.17 -16.03
N ALA A 218 -0.40 10.42 -15.70
CA ALA A 218 0.42 11.26 -14.85
C ALA A 218 0.11 11.02 -13.37
N GLN A 219 1.10 11.28 -12.50
CA GLN A 219 0.89 11.23 -11.06
C GLN A 219 -0.18 12.26 -10.67
N VAL A 220 -1.05 11.91 -9.71
CA VAL A 220 -2.18 12.76 -9.32
C VAL A 220 -1.73 14.14 -8.85
N ILE A 221 -2.35 15.16 -9.42
CA ILE A 221 -2.26 16.56 -9.00
C ILE A 221 -3.66 17.09 -8.68
N GLU A 222 -3.76 18.34 -8.26
CA GLU A 222 -5.06 19.00 -8.06
C GLU A 222 -5.88 19.07 -9.37
N PRO A 223 -7.22 18.95 -9.30
CA PRO A 223 -8.05 18.80 -8.09
C PRO A 223 -8.20 17.35 -7.59
N HIS A 224 -7.65 16.37 -8.31
CA HIS A 224 -7.84 14.95 -7.99
C HIS A 224 -7.15 14.55 -6.68
N ALA A 225 -5.96 15.10 -6.42
CA ALA A 225 -5.19 14.79 -5.22
C ALA A 225 -5.97 15.09 -3.94
N ASN A 226 -6.49 16.31 -3.75
CA ASN A 226 -7.30 16.66 -2.59
C ASN A 226 -8.55 15.78 -2.42
N GLY A 227 -9.24 15.46 -3.52
CA GLY A 227 -10.41 14.58 -3.48
C GLY A 227 -10.08 13.17 -2.98
N ILE A 228 -8.97 12.60 -3.46
CA ILE A 228 -8.48 11.28 -3.01
C ILE A 228 -8.05 11.35 -1.55
N ILE A 229 -7.28 12.37 -1.16
CA ILE A 229 -6.83 12.58 0.22
C ILE A 229 -8.01 12.62 1.19
N ALA A 230 -9.05 13.39 0.85
CA ALA A 230 -10.25 13.49 1.67
C ALA A 230 -10.94 12.12 1.86
N LYS A 231 -11.05 11.32 0.80
CA LYS A 231 -11.62 9.97 0.89
C LYS A 231 -10.76 9.01 1.70
N VAL A 232 -9.44 9.03 1.51
CA VAL A 232 -8.51 8.17 2.26
C VAL A 232 -8.53 8.51 3.75
N ASN A 233 -8.56 9.79 4.10
CA ASN A 233 -8.58 10.23 5.50
C ASN A 233 -9.91 9.94 6.21
N ALA A 234 -11.00 9.73 5.45
CA ALA A 234 -12.29 9.34 6.00
C ALA A 234 -12.39 7.85 6.37
N ILE A 235 -11.44 7.01 5.93
CA ILE A 235 -11.44 5.58 6.23
C ILE A 235 -10.64 5.33 7.52
N ALA A 236 -11.32 4.90 8.59
CA ALA A 236 -10.69 4.66 9.90
C ALA A 236 -10.14 3.23 10.07
N SER A 237 -10.67 2.26 9.32
CA SER A 237 -10.35 0.84 9.46
C SER A 237 -9.97 0.19 8.13
N GLU A 238 -9.18 -0.87 8.19
CA GLU A 238 -8.94 -1.74 7.03
C GLU A 238 -10.08 -2.72 6.76
N ALA A 239 -10.97 -2.91 7.74
CA ALA A 239 -12.17 -3.69 7.60
C ALA A 239 -13.21 -2.94 6.75
N TYR A 240 -13.81 -3.65 5.81
CA TYR A 240 -14.92 -3.18 4.98
C TYR A 240 -15.82 -4.37 4.64
N THR A 241 -17.05 -4.08 4.23
CA THR A 241 -17.95 -5.10 3.71
C THR A 241 -17.79 -5.16 2.19
N PRO A 242 -17.29 -6.28 1.63
CA PRO A 242 -17.24 -6.46 0.19
C PRO A 242 -18.63 -6.29 -0.45
N LEU A 243 -18.69 -5.72 -1.64
CA LEU A 243 -19.93 -5.74 -2.43
C LEU A 243 -20.35 -7.19 -2.73
N PRO A 244 -21.64 -7.46 -2.94
CA PRO A 244 -22.12 -8.71 -3.51
C PRO A 244 -21.37 -9.09 -4.80
N LYS A 245 -21.16 -10.39 -5.04
CA LYS A 245 -20.28 -10.90 -6.11
C LYS A 245 -20.62 -10.39 -7.50
N ASP A 246 -21.89 -10.18 -7.81
CA ASP A 246 -22.39 -9.59 -9.07
C ASP A 246 -22.03 -8.11 -9.23
N ARG A 247 -21.79 -7.40 -8.12
CA ARG A 247 -21.40 -5.99 -8.08
C ARG A 247 -19.89 -5.76 -7.96
N GLN A 248 -19.11 -6.79 -7.59
CA GLN A 248 -17.63 -6.71 -7.56
C GLN A 248 -17.04 -6.46 -8.96
N GLY A 249 -15.81 -5.94 -8.98
CA GLY A 249 -15.00 -5.83 -10.19
C GLY A 249 -14.39 -7.17 -10.60
N LYS A 250 -13.62 -7.15 -11.69
CA LYS A 250 -12.77 -8.27 -12.11
C LYS A 250 -11.31 -7.95 -11.81
N ILE A 251 -10.54 -8.98 -11.43
CA ILE A 251 -9.08 -8.90 -11.38
C ILE A 251 -8.54 -9.62 -12.61
N GLU A 252 -7.69 -8.94 -13.37
CA GLU A 252 -7.09 -9.44 -14.59
C GLU A 252 -5.56 -9.31 -14.50
N MET A 253 -4.87 -10.41 -14.73
CA MET A 253 -3.41 -10.42 -14.77
C MET A 253 -2.95 -9.95 -16.15
N ILE A 254 -2.08 -8.94 -16.20
CA ILE A 254 -1.50 -8.37 -17.43
C ILE A 254 0.02 -8.56 -17.44
N GLY A 255 0.62 -8.46 -18.63
CA GLY A 255 2.08 -8.63 -18.77
C GLY A 255 2.53 -8.47 -20.22
N THR A 256 2.96 -9.58 -20.83
CA THR A 256 3.67 -9.61 -22.11
C THR A 256 3.01 -8.80 -23.23
N ASP A 257 1.69 -8.83 -23.34
CA ASP A 257 0.94 -8.09 -24.36
C ASP A 257 1.06 -6.57 -24.19
N ILE A 258 1.06 -6.10 -22.95
CA ILE A 258 1.29 -4.69 -22.60
C ILE A 258 2.76 -4.32 -22.77
N ASP A 259 3.68 -5.20 -22.36
CA ASP A 259 5.12 -5.00 -22.49
C ASP A 259 5.50 -4.80 -23.97
N GLU A 260 4.99 -5.67 -24.85
CA GLU A 260 5.23 -5.56 -26.28
C GLU A 260 4.63 -4.28 -26.88
N ALA A 261 3.43 -3.89 -26.45
CA ALA A 261 2.80 -2.65 -26.89
C ALA A 261 3.61 -1.42 -26.43
N TYR A 262 4.13 -1.45 -25.20
CA TYR A 262 5.00 -0.42 -24.65
C TYR A 262 6.30 -0.32 -25.45
N MET A 263 6.98 -1.44 -25.71
CA MET A 263 8.23 -1.48 -26.48
C MET A 263 8.05 -1.03 -27.93
N ARG A 264 6.95 -1.44 -28.59
CA ARG A 264 6.60 -0.92 -29.93
C ARG A 264 6.43 0.60 -29.91
N ARG A 265 5.76 1.15 -28.90
CA ARG A 265 5.61 2.60 -28.75
C ARG A 265 6.94 3.29 -28.48
N LEU A 266 7.78 2.73 -27.61
CA LEU A 266 9.09 3.29 -27.28
C LEU A 266 10.00 3.36 -28.52
N GLY A 267 9.95 2.35 -29.38
CA GLY A 267 10.70 2.32 -30.63
C GLY A 267 10.37 3.47 -31.58
N THR A 268 9.17 4.05 -31.52
CA THR A 268 8.80 5.20 -32.36
C THR A 268 9.27 6.55 -31.80
N LEU A 269 9.84 6.57 -30.58
CA LEU A 269 10.37 7.78 -29.95
C LEU A 269 11.85 8.01 -30.24
N VAL A 270 12.51 7.08 -30.94
CA VAL A 270 13.90 7.24 -31.39
C VAL A 270 13.97 8.41 -32.37
N LEU A 271 14.66 9.48 -31.97
CA LEU A 271 14.75 10.73 -32.76
C LEU A 271 15.54 10.53 -34.06
N ASP A 272 16.67 9.84 -34.00
CA ASP A 272 17.49 9.52 -35.17
C ASP A 272 17.93 8.04 -35.14
N PRO A 273 17.19 7.16 -35.83
CA PRO A 273 17.55 5.76 -35.95
C PRO A 273 18.89 5.53 -36.66
N THR A 274 19.37 6.49 -37.46
CA THR A 274 20.63 6.38 -38.21
C THR A 274 21.83 6.45 -37.28
N VAL A 275 21.83 7.36 -36.31
CA VAL A 275 22.88 7.47 -35.28
C VAL A 275 23.05 6.14 -34.53
N ILE A 276 21.95 5.50 -34.15
CA ILE A 276 22.00 4.18 -33.47
C ILE A 276 22.58 3.10 -34.40
N ARG A 277 22.17 3.06 -35.68
CA ARG A 277 22.69 2.10 -36.66
C ARG A 277 24.19 2.28 -36.97
N GLU A 278 24.67 3.52 -36.93
CA GLU A 278 26.06 3.88 -37.23
C GLU A 278 26.99 3.72 -36.02
N ALA A 279 26.46 3.80 -34.80
CA ALA A 279 27.19 3.64 -33.54
C ALA A 279 27.61 2.18 -33.23
N LYS A 280 28.09 1.44 -34.24
CA LYS A 280 28.44 0.00 -34.14
C LYS A 280 29.56 -0.32 -33.15
N SER A 281 30.39 0.67 -32.81
CA SER A 281 31.50 0.53 -31.85
C SER A 281 31.18 1.03 -30.43
N LEU A 282 29.97 1.56 -30.21
CA LEU A 282 29.56 2.07 -28.90
C LEU A 282 29.41 0.91 -27.91
N LYS A 283 30.13 0.99 -26.79
CA LYS A 283 30.02 0.03 -25.68
C LYS A 283 29.10 0.61 -24.62
N ILE A 284 28.05 -0.12 -24.26
CA ILE A 284 27.06 0.30 -23.26
C ILE A 284 27.17 -0.64 -22.05
N VAL A 285 27.29 -0.06 -20.86
CA VAL A 285 27.14 -0.79 -19.60
C VAL A 285 25.85 -0.33 -18.96
N TYR A 286 24.95 -1.26 -18.69
CA TYR A 286 23.68 -1.03 -18.01
C TYR A 286 23.64 -1.87 -16.74
N THR A 287 23.29 -1.24 -15.63
CA THR A 287 22.95 -1.93 -14.39
C THR A 287 21.50 -1.59 -14.05
N PRO A 288 20.61 -2.60 -13.91
CA PRO A 288 19.23 -2.35 -13.50
C PRO A 288 19.11 -1.91 -12.04
N LEU A 289 20.21 -1.98 -11.27
CA LEU A 289 20.28 -1.78 -9.82
C LEU A 289 19.27 -2.66 -9.05
N HIS A 290 19.77 -3.73 -8.45
CA HIS A 290 19.04 -4.70 -7.60
C HIS A 290 17.74 -5.24 -8.20
#